data_AF-A0A5N4A001-F1
#
_entry.id   AF-A0A5N4A001-F1
#
_cell.length_a   1.000
_cell.length_b   1.000
_cell.length_c   1.000
_cell.angle_alpha   90.00
_cell.angle_beta   90.00
_cell.angle_gamma   90.00
#
_symmetry.space_group_name_H-M   'P 1'
#
loop_
_entity.id
_entity.type
_entity.pdbx_description
1 polymer ?
#
loop_
_entity_poly.entity_id
_entity_poly.type
_entity_poly.pdbx_seq_one_letter_code
_entity_poly.pdbx_strand_id
1 'polypeptide(L)'
;RWSGLWHTASDLKIIALNQGRKVSLDRCVLLKLRRILLFNKNCPKCVIHHIQSLTPFLDSKGLIRVGGRLSNSKYRFDKCHPVLICGKHRLAKLIFAREHIRLVHARPQQMLAAIRERVWVTAGRNIAKQIVHQCVKCFRAAPKEINPIMANLPLARRWSREYITELQQRTKWRAQGRNLEKGAMVLVKEDNLPTSLWRIGRVVEVYPGPDGINRVAVIKTINGNIKRGFAKICPLPIYDNTTTSTDSEVI
;
A
#
# COMPACT_ATOMS: atom_id res chain seq x y z
N ARG A 1 14.45 53.56 8.23
CA ARG A 1 15.78 53.56 7.58
C ARG A 1 15.76 52.48 6.50
N TRP A 2 15.36 52.88 5.29
CA TRP A 2 15.33 52.05 4.08
C TRP A 2 16.72 52.07 3.41
N SER A 3 17.13 50.95 2.81
CA SER A 3 17.85 50.91 1.52
C SER A 3 18.35 49.50 1.24
N GLY A 4 18.02 48.94 0.07
CA GLY A 4 18.58 47.65 -0.36
C GLY A 4 18.01 47.02 -1.62
N LEU A 5 17.82 47.83 -2.68
CA LEU A 5 17.87 47.47 -4.11
C LEU A 5 17.30 46.11 -4.58
N TRP A 6 16.11 46.16 -5.19
CA TRP A 6 15.81 45.39 -6.42
C TRP A 6 14.94 46.24 -7.36
N HIS A 7 15.59 46.98 -8.26
CA HIS A 7 15.04 47.27 -9.58
C HIS A 7 15.67 46.22 -10.50
N THR A 8 14.89 45.39 -11.20
CA THR A 8 14.57 45.67 -12.61
C THR A 8 13.12 45.35 -12.95
N ALA A 9 12.53 46.33 -13.62
CA ALA A 9 11.15 46.39 -14.08
C ALA A 9 10.77 45.23 -15.02
N SER A 10 9.75 44.45 -14.63
CA SER A 10 8.85 43.71 -15.54
C SER A 10 7.56 43.23 -14.86
N ASP A 11 7.26 43.66 -13.64
CA ASP A 11 6.04 43.36 -12.91
C ASP A 11 5.27 44.66 -12.69
N LEU A 12 4.30 44.96 -13.57
CA LEU A 12 3.13 45.81 -13.32
C LEU A 12 2.25 45.84 -14.57
N LYS A 13 1.42 44.81 -14.74
CA LYS A 13 0.13 44.88 -15.44
C LYS A 13 -0.75 43.70 -15.01
N ILE A 14 -1.04 43.67 -13.71
CA ILE A 14 -2.18 42.96 -13.13
C ILE A 14 -2.99 44.03 -12.41
N ILE A 15 -3.95 44.62 -13.12
CA ILE A 15 -5.23 45.18 -12.64
C ILE A 15 -6.00 45.56 -13.93
N ALA A 16 -7.30 45.29 -13.92
CA ALA A 16 -8.28 45.53 -14.98
C ALA A 16 -8.25 44.59 -16.19
N LEU A 17 -9.10 43.56 -16.14
CA LEU A 17 -10.24 43.41 -17.05
C LEU A 17 -11.14 42.28 -16.53
N ASN A 18 -11.91 42.62 -15.50
CA ASN A 18 -13.16 41.93 -15.18
C ASN A 18 -14.26 42.65 -15.96
N GLN A 19 -14.55 42.15 -17.16
CA GLN A 19 -15.80 42.43 -17.86
C GLN A 19 -16.36 41.10 -18.35
N GLY A 20 -17.25 40.51 -17.54
CA GLY A 20 -18.45 39.80 -17.97
C GLY A 20 -18.40 38.72 -19.07
N ARG A 21 -17.24 38.20 -19.49
CA ARG A 21 -17.17 37.08 -20.44
C ARG A 21 -16.75 35.81 -19.70
N LYS A 22 -17.59 34.77 -19.79
CA LYS A 22 -17.18 33.38 -19.54
C LYS A 22 -15.98 33.08 -20.43
N VAL A 23 -14.76 33.26 -19.92
CA VAL A 23 -13.55 32.84 -20.62
C VAL A 23 -13.48 31.33 -20.47
N SER A 24 -14.10 30.62 -21.42
CA SER A 24 -13.84 29.21 -21.64
C SER A 24 -12.32 29.01 -21.68
N LEU A 25 -11.83 28.02 -20.95
CA LEU A 25 -10.42 27.69 -20.80
C LEU A 25 -9.76 27.23 -22.14
N ASP A 26 -10.44 27.42 -23.27
CA ASP A 26 -10.29 26.58 -24.45
C ASP A 26 -9.42 27.19 -25.55
N ARG A 27 -8.89 28.42 -25.40
CA ARG A 27 -8.05 29.02 -26.46
C ARG A 27 -6.79 29.73 -25.97
N CYS A 28 -6.81 30.36 -24.80
CA CYS A 28 -5.67 31.18 -24.33
C CYS A 28 -4.49 30.36 -23.76
N VAL A 29 -4.74 29.15 -23.25
CA VAL A 29 -3.68 28.28 -22.71
C VAL A 29 -2.95 27.54 -23.84
N LEU A 30 -3.66 27.15 -24.91
CA LEU A 30 -3.12 26.37 -26.03
C LEU A 30 -2.14 27.14 -26.92
N LEU A 31 -2.32 28.45 -27.10
CA LEU A 31 -1.41 29.25 -27.94
C LEU A 31 -0.06 29.55 -27.27
N LYS A 32 -0.02 29.65 -25.93
CA LYS A 32 1.25 29.72 -25.17
C LYS A 32 1.92 28.36 -24.98
N LEU A 33 1.22 27.25 -25.23
CA LEU A 33 1.74 25.88 -25.10
C LEU A 33 2.62 25.44 -26.29
N ARG A 34 2.65 26.17 -27.41
CA ARG A 34 3.47 25.83 -28.59
C ARG A 34 4.98 25.75 -28.30
N ARG A 35 5.46 26.41 -27.23
CA ARG A 35 6.89 26.43 -26.82
C ARG A 35 7.20 25.59 -25.57
N ILE A 36 6.19 25.05 -24.88
CA ILE A 36 6.32 24.45 -23.53
C ILE A 36 6.31 22.90 -23.57
N LEU A 37 6.07 22.29 -24.73
CA LEU A 37 6.15 20.83 -24.91
C LEU A 37 7.45 20.34 -25.52
N LEU A 38 8.53 21.10 -25.38
CA LEU A 38 9.85 20.49 -25.44
C LEU A 38 10.11 19.91 -24.05
N PHE A 39 10.09 18.58 -23.93
CA PHE A 39 11.19 17.94 -23.23
C PHE A 39 12.44 18.64 -23.74
N ASN A 40 13.03 19.48 -22.89
CA ASN A 40 14.23 20.23 -23.23
C ASN A 40 15.20 19.22 -23.84
N LYS A 41 15.62 19.46 -25.10
CA LYS A 41 16.53 18.56 -25.83
C LYS A 41 17.86 18.34 -25.10
N ASN A 42 18.11 19.05 -24.00
CA ASN A 42 19.25 18.89 -23.10
C ASN A 42 19.03 17.98 -21.87
N CYS A 43 17.99 17.13 -21.82
CA CYS A 43 17.89 16.13 -20.74
C CYS A 43 18.42 14.76 -21.23
N PRO A 44 19.62 14.35 -20.77
CA PRO A 44 20.38 13.26 -21.37
C PRO A 44 19.76 11.92 -21.00
N LYS A 45 19.23 11.16 -21.96
CA LYS A 45 18.99 9.69 -21.94
C LYS A 45 18.13 9.07 -20.80
N CYS A 46 17.79 9.76 -19.71
CA CYS A 46 17.15 9.18 -18.52
C CYS A 46 15.61 9.36 -18.48
N VAL A 47 15.03 10.18 -19.35
CA VAL A 47 13.63 10.63 -19.20
C VAL A 47 12.63 9.74 -19.96
N ILE A 48 13.08 9.01 -20.97
CA ILE A 48 12.22 8.15 -21.78
C ILE A 48 11.77 6.92 -20.96
N HIS A 49 12.67 6.29 -20.18
CA HIS A 49 12.32 5.13 -19.35
C HIS A 49 11.28 5.43 -18.26
N HIS A 50 11.29 6.63 -17.68
CA HIS A 50 10.36 6.97 -16.58
C HIS A 50 8.93 7.31 -17.06
N ILE A 51 8.75 7.52 -18.37
CA ILE A 51 7.47 7.94 -18.97
C ILE A 51 6.93 6.88 -19.93
N GLN A 52 7.76 5.91 -20.36
CA GLN A 52 7.34 4.74 -21.14
C GLN A 52 6.13 4.01 -20.51
N SER A 53 6.06 3.92 -19.18
CA SER A 53 4.91 3.35 -18.46
C SER A 53 3.58 4.08 -18.72
N LEU A 54 3.61 5.30 -19.25
CA LEU A 54 2.45 6.11 -19.59
C LEU A 54 2.06 6.04 -21.07
N THR A 55 2.68 5.13 -21.84
CA THR A 55 2.43 4.92 -23.28
C THR A 55 2.25 6.22 -24.06
N PRO A 56 3.25 7.12 -24.06
CA PRO A 56 3.12 8.45 -24.63
C PRO A 56 3.05 8.39 -26.16
N PHE A 57 2.18 9.21 -26.76
CA PHE A 57 2.09 9.38 -28.21
C PHE A 57 1.96 10.86 -28.60
N LEU A 58 2.23 11.17 -29.87
CA LEU A 58 2.14 12.52 -30.41
C LEU A 58 0.77 12.76 -31.07
N ASP A 59 0.12 13.85 -30.69
CA ASP A 59 -1.12 14.32 -31.32
C ASP A 59 -0.83 15.05 -32.64
N SER A 60 -1.86 15.19 -33.48
CA SER A 60 -1.92 16.03 -34.69
C SER A 60 -1.40 17.45 -34.49
N LYS A 61 -1.53 17.98 -33.27
CA LYS A 61 -1.06 19.32 -32.87
C LYS A 61 0.41 19.36 -32.41
N GLY A 62 1.14 18.24 -32.50
CA GLY A 62 2.52 18.11 -32.03
C GLY A 62 2.66 18.09 -30.51
N LEU A 63 1.59 17.76 -29.77
CA LEU A 63 1.60 17.68 -28.32
C LEU A 63 1.77 16.22 -27.87
N ILE A 64 2.56 15.98 -26.82
CA ILE A 64 2.69 14.65 -26.21
C ILE A 64 1.48 14.40 -25.31
N ARG A 65 0.78 13.29 -25.53
CA ARG A 65 -0.37 12.83 -24.75
C ARG A 65 -0.10 11.46 -24.15
N VAL A 66 -0.82 11.16 -23.08
CA VAL A 66 -0.77 9.88 -22.37
C VAL A 66 -1.80 8.93 -22.98
N GLY A 67 -1.37 7.72 -23.33
CA GLY A 67 -2.24 6.63 -23.77
C GLY A 67 -2.95 5.97 -22.58
N GLY A 68 -4.08 5.31 -22.84
CA GLY A 68 -4.87 4.66 -21.79
C GLY A 68 -5.87 3.63 -22.32
N ARG A 69 -6.60 2.99 -21.40
CA ARG A 69 -7.61 1.96 -21.68
C ARG A 69 -8.98 2.51 -22.10
N LEU A 70 -9.11 3.85 -22.19
CA LEU A 70 -10.38 4.54 -22.46
C LEU A 70 -10.54 4.97 -23.92
N SER A 71 -9.74 4.41 -24.84
CA SER A 71 -9.77 4.74 -26.27
C SER A 71 -11.16 4.56 -26.91
N ASN A 72 -11.91 3.53 -26.49
CA ASN A 72 -13.23 3.19 -27.05
C ASN A 72 -14.40 3.82 -26.27
N SER A 73 -14.12 4.70 -25.31
CA SER A 73 -15.17 5.34 -24.50
C SER A 73 -15.83 6.51 -25.26
N LYS A 74 -17.08 6.85 -24.89
CA LYS A 74 -17.80 8.01 -25.45
C LYS A 74 -17.27 9.37 -24.95
N TYR A 75 -16.17 9.39 -24.20
CA TYR A 75 -15.61 10.63 -23.68
C TYR A 75 -14.91 11.44 -24.78
N ARG A 76 -14.78 12.76 -24.56
CA ARG A 76 -14.03 13.64 -25.48
C ARG A 76 -12.57 13.20 -25.52
N PHE A 77 -11.95 13.36 -26.69
CA PHE A 77 -10.56 12.97 -26.95
C PHE A 77 -9.57 13.46 -25.89
N ASP A 78 -9.71 14.70 -25.40
CA ASP A 78 -8.81 15.25 -24.36
C ASP A 78 -8.93 14.54 -23.00
N LYS A 79 -10.10 13.98 -22.68
CA LYS A 79 -10.32 13.21 -21.46
C LYS A 79 -9.78 11.79 -21.57
N CYS A 80 -9.87 11.20 -22.77
CA CYS A 80 -9.27 9.89 -23.05
C CYS A 80 -7.74 9.97 -23.10
N HIS A 81 -7.21 11.06 -23.65
CA HIS A 81 -5.79 11.26 -23.94
C HIS A 81 -5.31 12.62 -23.39
N PRO A 82 -5.12 12.73 -22.07
CA PRO A 82 -4.71 14.00 -21.46
C PRO A 82 -3.30 14.41 -21.88
N VAL A 83 -3.05 15.73 -21.96
CA VAL A 83 -1.76 16.29 -22.37
C VAL A 83 -0.73 16.08 -21.27
N LEU A 84 0.45 15.57 -21.62
CA LEU A 84 1.54 15.34 -20.68
C LEU A 84 2.25 16.65 -20.31
N ILE A 85 2.41 16.92 -19.01
CA ILE A 85 3.16 18.07 -18.50
C ILE A 85 4.18 17.60 -17.45
N CYS A 86 5.38 18.17 -17.52
CA CYS A 86 6.41 17.95 -16.50
C CYS A 86 6.03 18.67 -15.20
N GLY A 87 5.94 17.92 -14.09
CA GLY A 87 5.64 18.46 -12.78
C GLY A 87 6.66 19.47 -12.23
N LYS A 88 7.90 19.44 -12.72
CA LYS A 88 8.95 20.41 -12.34
C LYS A 88 8.70 21.81 -12.91
N HIS A 89 7.96 21.93 -14.01
CA HIS A 89 7.76 23.20 -14.67
C HIS A 89 6.79 24.12 -13.92
N ARG A 90 7.05 25.44 -13.90
CA ARG A 90 6.21 26.44 -13.21
C ARG A 90 4.74 26.38 -13.63
N LEU A 91 4.47 26.04 -14.89
CA LEU A 91 3.11 25.86 -15.41
C LEU A 91 2.29 24.85 -14.61
N ALA A 92 2.89 23.71 -14.22
CA ALA A 92 2.19 22.69 -13.44
C ALA A 92 1.68 23.30 -12.12
N LYS A 93 2.56 24.02 -11.39
CA LYS A 93 2.18 24.70 -10.14
C LYS A 93 1.05 25.71 -10.34
N LEU A 94 1.08 26.48 -11.42
CA LEU A 94 0.03 27.46 -11.74
C LEU A 94 -1.31 26.79 -12.06
N ILE A 95 -1.31 25.66 -12.78
CA ILE A 95 -2.52 24.88 -13.05
C ILE A 95 -3.12 24.39 -11.73
N PHE A 96 -2.32 23.78 -10.86
CA PHE A 96 -2.79 23.31 -9.55
C PHE A 96 -3.29 24.47 -8.67
N ALA A 97 -2.57 25.59 -8.61
CA ALA A 97 -2.99 26.75 -7.82
C ALA A 97 -4.33 27.33 -8.30
N ARG A 98 -4.52 27.45 -9.63
CA ARG A 98 -5.78 27.89 -10.22
C ARG A 98 -6.91 26.92 -9.88
N GLU A 99 -6.66 25.62 -10.04
CA GLU A 99 -7.68 24.60 -9.83
C GLU A 99 -8.07 24.47 -8.36
N HIS A 100 -7.11 24.68 -7.46
CA HIS A 100 -7.35 24.72 -6.02
C HIS A 100 -8.36 25.80 -5.64
N ILE A 101 -8.23 27.00 -6.21
CA ILE A 101 -9.18 28.11 -5.98
C ILE A 101 -10.50 27.87 -6.73
N ARG A 102 -10.44 27.37 -7.97
CA ARG A 102 -11.62 27.08 -8.82
C ARG A 102 -12.56 26.06 -8.16
N LEU A 103 -11.99 25.02 -7.54
CA LEU A 103 -12.73 23.97 -6.85
C LEU A 103 -12.95 24.27 -5.37
N VAL A 104 -12.90 25.55 -4.98
CA VAL A 104 -13.20 26.02 -3.62
C VAL A 104 -12.40 25.25 -2.56
N HIS A 105 -11.09 25.25 -2.69
CA HIS A 105 -10.17 24.63 -1.74
C HIS A 105 -10.31 23.10 -1.60
N ALA A 106 -10.64 22.42 -2.71
CA ALA A 106 -10.76 20.97 -2.78
C ALA A 106 -9.51 20.22 -2.26
N ARG A 107 -9.76 19.01 -1.74
CA ARG A 107 -8.71 18.08 -1.27
C ARG A 107 -7.74 17.72 -2.41
N PRO A 108 -6.46 17.41 -2.12
CA PRO A 108 -5.45 17.14 -3.14
C PRO A 108 -5.85 16.08 -4.19
N GLN A 109 -6.53 15.01 -3.76
CA GLN A 109 -6.94 13.92 -4.64
C GLN A 109 -8.09 14.31 -5.57
N GLN A 110 -9.06 15.09 -5.09
CA GLN A 110 -10.17 15.61 -5.90
C GLN A 110 -9.67 16.61 -6.93
N MET A 111 -8.79 17.52 -6.51
CA MET A 111 -8.12 18.46 -7.41
C MET A 111 -7.33 17.72 -8.50
N LEU A 112 -6.57 16.69 -8.12
CA LEU A 112 -5.82 15.87 -9.07
C LEU A 112 -6.74 15.16 -10.08
N ALA A 113 -7.90 14.67 -9.65
CA ALA A 113 -8.89 14.04 -10.53
C ALA A 113 -9.44 15.01 -11.57
N ALA A 114 -9.81 16.23 -11.14
CA ALA A 114 -10.29 17.28 -12.05
C ALA A 114 -9.22 17.70 -13.08
N ILE A 115 -7.96 17.82 -12.66
CA ILE A 115 -6.86 18.16 -13.57
C ILE A 115 -6.62 17.05 -14.59
N ARG A 116 -6.70 15.78 -14.16
CA ARG A 116 -6.49 14.60 -15.00
C ARG A 116 -7.51 14.44 -16.13
N GLU A 117 -8.64 15.13 -16.08
CA GLU A 117 -9.58 15.15 -17.21
C GLU A 117 -9.04 15.89 -18.44
N ARG A 118 -7.97 16.67 -18.30
CA ARG A 118 -7.38 17.47 -19.39
C ARG A 118 -5.87 17.32 -19.50
N VAL A 119 -5.19 17.17 -18.36
CA VAL A 119 -3.73 17.24 -18.25
C VAL A 119 -3.20 16.12 -17.35
N TRP A 120 -2.16 15.44 -17.82
CA TRP A 120 -1.41 14.47 -17.04
C TRP A 120 -0.09 15.08 -16.56
N VAL A 121 -0.01 15.42 -15.27
CA VAL A 121 1.21 15.98 -14.67
C VAL A 121 2.07 14.87 -14.07
N THR A 122 3.36 14.80 -14.44
CA THR A 122 4.32 13.89 -13.81
C THR A 122 4.48 14.22 -12.32
N ALA A 123 4.40 13.21 -11.45
CA ALA A 123 4.41 13.38 -9.99
C ALA A 123 3.34 14.38 -9.44
N GLY A 124 2.20 14.54 -10.11
CA GLY A 124 1.18 15.54 -9.77
C GLY A 124 0.59 15.44 -8.35
N ARG A 125 0.61 14.26 -7.71
CA ARG A 125 0.12 14.07 -6.33
C ARG A 125 0.92 14.91 -5.32
N ASN A 126 2.23 15.01 -5.48
CA ASN A 126 3.08 15.74 -4.55
C ASN A 126 2.85 17.25 -4.67
N ILE A 127 2.68 17.74 -5.90
CA ILE A 127 2.35 19.15 -6.18
C ILE A 127 0.98 19.50 -5.58
N ALA A 128 -0.02 18.63 -5.76
CA ALA A 128 -1.34 18.82 -5.18
C ALA A 128 -1.29 18.97 -3.65
N LYS A 129 -0.53 18.10 -2.97
CA LYS A 129 -0.31 18.18 -1.52
C LYS A 129 0.39 19.48 -1.13
N GLN A 130 1.45 19.85 -1.86
CA GLN A 130 2.20 21.08 -1.62
C GLN A 130 1.31 22.33 -1.69
N ILE A 131 0.49 22.45 -2.74
CA ILE A 131 -0.41 23.60 -2.92
C ILE A 131 -1.43 23.71 -1.78
N VAL A 132 -2.04 22.60 -1.37
CA VAL A 132 -3.00 22.58 -0.26
C VAL A 132 -2.32 22.95 1.07
N HIS A 133 -1.11 22.43 1.32
CA HIS A 133 -0.36 22.72 2.53
C HIS A 133 0.11 24.18 2.63
N GLN A 134 0.43 24.81 1.49
CA GLN A 134 0.81 26.23 1.43
C GLN A 134 -0.39 27.18 1.51
N CYS A 135 -1.63 26.66 1.46
CA CYS A 135 -2.83 27.48 1.45
C CYS A 135 -3.31 27.80 2.87
N VAL A 136 -3.29 29.09 3.23
CA VAL A 136 -3.76 29.57 4.54
C VAL A 136 -5.22 29.23 4.81
N LYS A 137 -6.09 29.29 3.79
CA LYS A 137 -7.52 28.93 3.94
C LYS A 137 -7.71 27.46 4.28
N CYS A 138 -6.96 26.57 3.64
CA CYS A 138 -6.99 25.14 3.95
C CYS A 138 -6.40 24.83 5.31
N PHE A 139 -5.30 25.50 5.67
CA PHE A 139 -4.70 25.35 6.98
C PHE A 139 -5.69 25.73 8.10
N ARG A 140 -6.37 26.87 7.98
CA ARG A 140 -7.40 27.30 8.95
C ARG A 140 -8.61 26.37 9.00
N ALA A 141 -9.00 25.78 7.87
CA ALA A 141 -10.14 24.87 7.77
C ALA A 141 -9.84 23.44 8.25
N ALA A 142 -8.59 23.10 8.55
CA ALA A 142 -8.16 21.77 8.97
C ALA A 142 -7.62 21.82 10.43
N PRO A 143 -8.51 21.95 11.44
CA PRO A 143 -8.08 21.89 12.83
C PRO A 143 -7.51 20.50 13.14
N LYS A 144 -6.36 20.45 13.81
CA LYS A 144 -5.80 19.20 14.31
C LYS A 144 -6.54 18.83 15.59
N GLU A 145 -7.18 17.67 15.60
CA GLU A 145 -7.77 17.13 16.83
C GLU A 145 -6.65 16.94 17.86
N ILE A 146 -6.78 17.60 19.01
CA ILE A 146 -5.93 17.34 20.17
C ILE A 146 -6.43 16.01 20.72
N ASN A 147 -5.75 14.91 20.42
CA ASN A 147 -6.07 13.62 21.01
C ASN A 147 -5.85 13.75 22.53
N PRO A 148 -6.91 13.65 23.37
CA PRO A 148 -6.72 13.71 24.80
C PRO A 148 -5.87 12.52 25.25
N ILE A 149 -5.01 12.73 26.24
CA ILE A 149 -4.30 11.63 26.90
C ILE A 149 -5.36 10.81 27.63
N MET A 150 -5.66 9.62 27.14
CA MET A 150 -6.60 8.69 27.79
C MET A 150 -5.96 8.18 29.08
N ALA A 151 -6.75 8.11 30.15
CA ALA A 151 -6.30 7.51 31.40
C ALA A 151 -5.95 6.02 31.21
N ASN A 152 -5.15 5.48 32.15
CA ASN A 152 -4.85 4.05 32.19
C ASN A 152 -6.15 3.23 32.25
N LEU A 153 -6.24 2.19 31.42
CA LEU A 153 -7.39 1.29 31.41
C LEU A 153 -7.56 0.61 32.79
N PRO A 154 -8.80 0.39 33.26
CA PRO A 154 -9.06 -0.32 34.52
C PRO A 154 -8.39 -1.70 34.54
N LEU A 155 -7.96 -2.14 35.73
CA LEU A 155 -7.35 -3.45 35.95
C LEU A 155 -8.17 -4.60 35.36
N ALA A 156 -9.50 -4.58 35.50
CA ALA A 156 -10.38 -5.60 34.93
C ALA A 156 -10.26 -5.75 33.40
N ARG A 157 -10.06 -4.64 32.66
CA ARG A 157 -9.87 -4.66 31.20
C ARG A 157 -8.46 -5.03 30.77
N ARG A 158 -7.46 -4.72 31.60
CA ARG A 158 -6.08 -5.17 31.36
C ARG A 158 -5.95 -6.66 31.61
N TRP A 159 -6.48 -7.15 32.73
CA TRP A 159 -6.47 -8.56 33.11
C TRP A 159 -7.10 -9.44 32.03
N SER A 160 -8.28 -9.12 31.52
CA SER A 160 -8.91 -9.92 30.46
C SER A 160 -8.06 -10.03 29.18
N ARG A 161 -7.23 -9.03 28.89
CA ARG A 161 -6.39 -9.00 27.67
C ARG A 161 -5.03 -9.65 27.89
N GLU A 162 -4.40 -9.38 29.03
CA GLU A 162 -3.07 -9.86 29.40
C GLU A 162 -3.13 -11.33 29.85
N TYR A 163 -4.10 -11.70 30.68
CA TYR A 163 -4.25 -13.06 31.19
C TYR A 163 -4.55 -14.09 30.09
N ILE A 164 -5.43 -13.76 29.14
CA ILE A 164 -5.74 -14.66 28.01
C ILE A 164 -4.53 -14.82 27.08
N THR A 165 -3.75 -13.77 26.87
CA THR A 165 -2.54 -13.85 26.04
C THR A 165 -1.40 -14.61 26.73
N GLU A 166 -1.32 -14.54 28.06
CA GLU A 166 -0.42 -15.37 28.88
C GLU A 166 -0.82 -16.85 28.86
N LEU A 167 -2.12 -17.17 28.93
CA LEU A 167 -2.62 -18.55 28.82
C LEU A 167 -2.43 -19.15 27.41
N GLN A 168 -2.40 -18.31 26.37
CA GLN A 168 -2.19 -18.70 24.98
C GLN A 168 -0.73 -18.58 24.53
N GLN A 169 0.25 -18.77 25.42
CA GLN A 169 1.63 -18.94 25.00
C GLN A 169 1.77 -20.17 24.09
N ARG A 170 1.67 -19.95 22.78
CA ARG A 170 2.03 -20.95 21.77
C ARG A 170 3.53 -21.18 21.90
N THR A 171 3.92 -22.34 22.41
CA THR A 171 5.28 -22.85 22.27
C THR A 171 5.58 -22.96 20.78
N LYS A 172 6.26 -21.93 20.25
CA LYS A 172 6.85 -21.99 18.91
C LYS A 172 7.76 -23.21 18.91
N TRP A 173 7.53 -24.18 18.03
CA TRP A 173 8.34 -25.39 17.89
C TRP A 173 9.82 -25.01 17.80
N ARG A 174 10.54 -25.08 18.92
CA ARG A 174 11.92 -24.60 19.10
C ARG A 174 12.92 -25.71 19.40
N ALA A 175 12.45 -26.95 19.56
CA ALA A 175 13.31 -28.12 19.69
C ALA A 175 13.31 -28.90 18.38
N GLN A 176 14.47 -29.42 17.97
CA GLN A 176 14.54 -30.60 17.09
C GLN A 176 13.55 -31.61 17.65
N GLY A 177 12.51 -31.90 16.86
CA GLY A 177 11.27 -32.51 17.35
C GLY A 177 11.53 -33.80 18.12
N ARG A 178 10.75 -34.02 19.19
CA ARG A 178 10.61 -35.35 19.78
C ARG A 178 10.38 -36.34 18.64
N ASN A 179 11.24 -37.35 18.53
CA ASN A 179 11.01 -38.42 17.58
C ASN A 179 9.64 -39.03 17.89
N LEU A 180 8.75 -39.09 16.90
CA LEU A 180 7.47 -39.78 17.07
C LEU A 180 7.76 -41.26 17.32
N GLU A 181 7.37 -41.73 18.50
CA GLU A 181 7.51 -43.13 18.90
C GLU A 181 6.27 -43.93 18.49
N LYS A 182 6.46 -45.24 18.34
CA LYS A 182 5.35 -46.17 18.06
C LYS A 182 4.35 -46.09 19.21
N GLY A 183 3.08 -45.89 18.90
CA GLY A 183 2.01 -45.79 19.88
C GLY A 183 1.59 -44.37 20.25
N ALA A 184 2.28 -43.32 19.78
CA ALA A 184 1.92 -41.93 20.05
C ALA A 184 0.58 -41.53 19.40
N MET A 185 -0.18 -40.68 20.09
CA MET A 185 -1.43 -40.10 19.56
C MET A 185 -1.15 -38.83 18.77
N VAL A 186 -1.72 -38.75 17.57
CA VAL A 186 -1.43 -37.68 16.62
C VAL A 186 -2.69 -37.22 15.91
N LEU A 187 -2.75 -35.94 15.55
CA LEU A 187 -3.72 -35.40 14.60
C LEU A 187 -3.13 -35.46 13.19
N VAL A 188 -3.94 -35.94 12.24
CA VAL A 188 -3.59 -36.02 10.82
C VAL A 188 -4.16 -34.82 10.08
N LYS A 189 -3.26 -33.98 9.54
CA LYS A 189 -3.63 -32.83 8.72
C LYS A 189 -4.15 -33.29 7.36
N GLU A 190 -5.39 -32.93 7.06
CA GLU A 190 -6.02 -33.13 5.76
C GLU A 190 -6.29 -31.77 5.12
N ASP A 191 -5.80 -31.57 3.90
CA ASP A 191 -5.91 -30.29 3.21
C ASP A 191 -7.36 -29.94 2.83
N ASN A 192 -8.24 -30.96 2.77
CA ASN A 192 -9.66 -30.82 2.40
C ASN A 192 -10.58 -30.58 3.60
N LEU A 193 -10.07 -30.57 4.83
CA LEU A 193 -10.85 -30.43 6.05
C LEU A 193 -10.33 -29.26 6.92
N PRO A 194 -11.23 -28.49 7.55
CA PRO A 194 -10.83 -27.49 8.52
C PRO A 194 -10.17 -28.17 9.74
N THR A 195 -9.29 -27.44 10.43
CA THR A 195 -8.44 -27.97 11.52
C THR A 195 -9.19 -28.65 12.65
N SER A 196 -10.45 -28.26 12.92
CA SER A 196 -11.31 -28.88 13.94
C SER A 196 -11.78 -30.30 13.60
N LEU A 197 -11.70 -30.69 12.32
CA LEU A 197 -12.14 -32.00 11.82
C LEU A 197 -10.97 -32.87 11.39
N TRP A 198 -9.72 -32.46 11.68
CA TRP A 198 -8.57 -33.31 11.44
C TRP A 198 -8.67 -34.58 12.27
N ARG A 199 -8.43 -35.71 11.62
CA ARG A 199 -8.66 -37.01 12.23
C ARG A 199 -7.56 -37.29 13.25
N ILE A 200 -7.97 -37.82 14.40
CA ILE A 200 -7.04 -38.35 15.39
C ILE A 200 -6.66 -39.79 15.04
N GLY A 201 -5.43 -40.17 15.31
CA GLY A 201 -4.96 -41.52 15.07
C GLY A 201 -3.75 -41.87 15.92
N ARG A 202 -3.44 -43.16 15.97
CA ARG A 202 -2.30 -43.70 16.72
C ARG A 202 -1.21 -44.13 15.75
N VAL A 203 0.04 -43.75 16.01
CA VAL A 203 1.19 -44.19 15.21
C VAL A 203 1.41 -45.69 15.44
N VAL A 204 1.40 -46.46 14.35
CA VAL A 204 1.66 -47.90 14.37
C VAL A 204 3.13 -48.17 14.08
N GLU A 205 3.62 -47.58 12.99
CA GLU A 205 4.99 -47.77 12.51
C GLU A 205 5.55 -46.45 12.00
N VAL A 206 6.87 -46.32 12.07
CA VAL A 206 7.61 -45.16 11.60
C VAL A 206 8.77 -45.63 10.74
N TYR A 207 8.98 -44.96 9.62
CA TYR A 207 10.07 -45.25 8.69
C TYR A 207 11.10 -44.12 8.74
N PRO A 208 12.33 -44.40 9.21
CA PRO A 208 13.43 -43.45 9.16
C PRO A 208 13.97 -43.33 7.73
N GLY A 209 14.47 -42.14 7.39
CA GLY A 209 15.27 -41.93 6.18
C GLY A 209 16.72 -42.41 6.33
N PRO A 210 17.55 -42.23 5.31
CA PRO A 210 18.98 -42.58 5.35
C PRO A 210 19.74 -41.87 6.49
N ASP A 211 19.29 -40.68 6.88
CA ASP A 211 19.89 -39.86 7.94
C ASP A 211 19.40 -40.26 9.36
N GLY A 212 18.64 -41.35 9.50
CA GLY A 212 18.06 -41.79 10.78
C GLY A 212 16.86 -40.97 11.27
N ILE A 213 16.45 -39.93 10.54
CA ILE A 213 15.31 -39.08 10.89
C ILE A 213 14.00 -39.70 10.40
N ASN A 214 13.02 -39.79 11.30
CA ASN A 214 11.66 -40.27 11.03
C ASN A 214 10.90 -39.30 10.10
N ARG A 215 10.72 -39.67 8.83
CA ARG A 215 10.04 -38.80 7.83
C ARG A 215 8.60 -39.21 7.56
N VAL A 216 8.26 -40.51 7.67
CA VAL A 216 6.94 -41.06 7.33
C VAL A 216 6.46 -42.00 8.44
N ALA A 217 5.18 -41.93 8.79
CA ALA A 217 4.54 -42.82 9.74
C ALA A 217 3.24 -43.44 9.18
N VAL A 218 2.95 -44.67 9.60
CA VAL A 218 1.66 -45.35 9.42
C VAL A 218 0.81 -45.06 10.64
N ILE A 219 -0.37 -44.51 10.43
CA ILE A 219 -1.27 -44.06 11.48
C ILE A 219 -2.57 -44.83 11.37
N LYS A 220 -2.99 -45.47 12.47
CA LYS A 220 -4.30 -46.12 12.58
C LYS A 220 -5.33 -45.06 12.93
N THR A 221 -6.22 -44.81 11.98
CA THR A 221 -7.37 -43.91 12.12
C THR A 221 -8.65 -44.74 12.20
N ILE A 222 -9.78 -44.14 12.56
CA ILE A 222 -11.09 -44.82 12.59
C ILE A 222 -11.48 -45.44 11.24
N ASN A 223 -11.05 -44.83 10.13
CA ASN A 223 -11.30 -45.28 8.76
C ASN A 223 -10.23 -46.24 8.21
N GLY A 224 -9.30 -46.71 9.06
CA GLY A 224 -8.21 -47.61 8.68
C GLY A 224 -6.81 -46.97 8.73
N ASN A 225 -5.84 -47.66 8.14
CA ASN A 225 -4.43 -47.29 8.24
C ASN A 225 -4.04 -46.32 7.12
N ILE A 226 -3.40 -45.20 7.48
CA ILE A 226 -3.01 -44.15 6.56
C ILE A 226 -1.52 -43.86 6.70
N LYS A 227 -0.79 -43.81 5.59
CA LYS A 227 0.62 -43.37 5.55
C LYS A 227 0.70 -41.86 5.35
N ARG A 228 1.42 -41.15 6.24
CA ARG A 228 1.61 -39.69 6.15
C ARG A 228 3.03 -39.29 6.52
N GLY A 229 3.51 -38.22 5.86
CA GLY A 229 4.77 -37.58 6.22
C GLY A 229 4.62 -36.69 7.46
N PHE A 230 5.70 -36.51 8.22
CA PHE A 230 5.71 -35.78 9.50
C PHE A 230 5.15 -34.35 9.42
N ALA A 231 5.31 -33.66 8.28
CA ALA A 231 4.76 -32.32 8.06
C ALA A 231 3.21 -32.27 8.10
N LYS A 232 2.54 -33.41 7.91
CA LYS A 232 1.08 -33.55 8.00
C LYS A 232 0.64 -34.25 9.28
N ILE A 233 1.53 -34.38 10.27
CA ILE A 233 1.26 -35.06 11.53
C ILE A 233 1.51 -34.06 12.67
N CYS A 234 0.55 -33.92 13.57
CA CYS A 234 0.68 -33.07 14.74
C CYS A 234 0.62 -33.95 16.00
N PRO A 235 1.72 -34.14 16.75
CA PRO A 235 1.69 -34.89 17.99
C PRO A 235 0.83 -34.16 19.02
N LEU A 236 -0.04 -34.90 19.70
CA LEU A 236 -0.80 -34.38 20.82
C LEU A 236 0.05 -34.47 22.09
N PRO A 237 0.08 -33.43 22.94
CA PRO A 237 0.73 -33.51 24.24
C PRO A 237 -0.13 -34.38 25.15
N ILE A 238 0.19 -35.67 25.22
CA ILE A 238 -0.28 -36.53 26.29
C ILE A 238 0.82 -36.52 27.34
N TYR A 239 0.46 -36.17 28.57
CA TYR A 239 1.35 -36.34 29.71
C TYR A 239 1.32 -37.84 30.04
N ASP A 240 2.45 -38.51 29.84
CA ASP A 240 2.58 -39.89 30.27
C ASP A 240 2.57 -39.89 31.81
N ASN A 241 1.47 -40.35 32.41
CA ASN A 241 1.36 -40.54 33.87
C ASN A 241 2.21 -41.73 34.37
N THR A 242 3.25 -42.15 33.64
CA THR A 242 4.09 -43.31 33.93
C THR A 242 5.46 -42.93 34.49
N THR A 243 5.54 -41.83 35.24
CA THR A 243 6.66 -41.57 36.17
C THR A 243 6.18 -41.73 37.61
N THR A 244 5.69 -42.92 37.94
CA THR A 244 5.78 -43.39 39.33
C THR A 244 7.10 -44.12 39.50
N SER A 245 7.92 -43.57 40.40
CA SER A 245 9.03 -44.19 41.13
C SER A 245 10.21 -44.72 40.31
N THR A 246 11.18 -43.84 40.06
CA THR A 246 12.57 -44.02 40.51
C THR A 246 13.28 -42.70 40.28
N ASP A 247 13.45 -41.92 41.35
CA ASP A 247 14.57 -40.98 41.48
C ASP A 247 14.76 -40.79 42.99
N SER A 248 15.40 -41.82 43.56
CA SER A 248 16.24 -41.69 44.73
C SER A 248 17.36 -40.70 44.40
N GLU A 249 17.69 -39.84 45.38
CA GLU A 249 18.99 -39.20 45.56
C GLU A 249 19.45 -38.22 44.47
N VAL A 250 19.50 -36.92 44.78
CA VAL A 250 20.77 -36.20 45.04
C VAL A 250 20.44 -34.97 45.91
N ILE A 251 21.28 -34.80 46.93
CA ILE A 251 21.35 -33.76 47.98
C ILE A 251 21.32 -32.34 47.41
#